data_AF-A0A8C2STS3-F1
#
_entry.id   AF-A0A8C2STS3-F1
#
_cell.length_a   1.000
_cell.length_b   1.000
_cell.length_c   1.000
_cell.angle_alpha   90.00
_cell.angle_beta   90.00
_cell.angle_gamma   90.00
#
_symmetry.space_group_name_H-M   'P 1'
#
loop_
_entity.id
_entity.type
_entity.pdbx_description
1 polymer ?
#
loop_
_entity_poly.entity_id
_entity_poly.type
_entity_poly.pdbx_seq_one_letter_code
_entity_poly.pdbx_strand_id
1 'polypeptide(L)'
;MSGAAEKQCPGAGSPAAAEKAAAGGDAGPEPPPPSMLSVDVTGLVSQFARSFVLIFPVYVLGYLGLSFSWVLIALCGLFWIRRHRGGKTSRLGRALAFLEDEEEAVRLSVSSADLPAWVHFPDTERAEWLNKTVKQMWPFICQFIEKLFRETIEPAVRGANNHLSTFSFTKIDIGHQPLRINGVKVYTENVDKRQIILDLQISFVGNCEIDLEIKRYFCRAGVKSIQIHGTMRVILEPLIGDMPLIGALSLFFLRKPLLEINWTGLTNLLDVPGLNLSRFAESHEFHTCLLL
;
A
#
# COMPACT_ATOMS: atom_id res chain seq x y z
N MET A 1 46.93 58.78 -11.19
CA MET A 1 47.55 58.70 -12.53
C MET A 1 46.96 57.46 -13.19
N SER A 2 45.72 57.52 -13.68
CA SER A 2 45.30 57.88 -15.06
C SER A 2 45.89 56.97 -16.15
N GLY A 3 45.00 56.29 -16.88
CA GLY A 3 45.17 56.06 -18.32
C GLY A 3 45.36 54.61 -18.79
N ALA A 4 44.46 54.18 -19.67
CA ALA A 4 44.42 52.90 -20.40
C ALA A 4 45.41 52.82 -21.59
N ALA A 5 45.66 51.59 -22.10
CA ALA A 5 46.04 51.21 -23.47
C ALA A 5 46.16 49.68 -23.53
N GLU A 6 45.37 48.90 -24.29
CA GLU A 6 45.30 48.75 -25.76
C GLU A 6 46.53 48.03 -26.38
N LYS A 7 46.28 46.92 -27.08
CA LYS A 7 47.21 46.22 -27.98
C LYS A 7 46.47 45.88 -29.28
N GLN A 8 47.20 46.00 -30.39
CA GLN A 8 46.70 46.47 -31.69
C GLN A 8 47.16 45.56 -32.87
N CYS A 9 46.28 45.46 -33.90
CA CYS A 9 46.46 45.33 -35.39
C CYS A 9 47.29 44.19 -36.04
N PRO A 10 47.34 44.01 -37.40
CA PRO A 10 46.87 44.87 -38.54
C PRO A 10 46.11 44.18 -39.70
N GLY A 11 45.31 44.90 -40.51
CA GLY A 11 45.67 45.53 -41.81
C GLY A 11 44.75 44.97 -42.92
N ALA A 12 44.36 45.59 -44.04
CA ALA A 12 44.74 46.80 -44.74
C ALA A 12 43.64 47.15 -45.79
N GLY A 13 43.64 48.38 -46.33
CA GLY A 13 43.07 48.68 -47.66
C GLY A 13 42.09 49.85 -47.74
N SER A 14 42.60 51.05 -48.02
CA SER A 14 41.88 52.21 -48.59
C SER A 14 42.06 52.19 -50.13
N PRO A 15 41.31 52.95 -50.97
CA PRO A 15 41.46 54.42 -51.03
C PRO A 15 40.20 55.25 -51.36
N ALA A 16 40.29 56.57 -51.04
CA ALA A 16 39.82 57.76 -51.79
C ALA A 16 38.31 57.94 -52.12
N ALA A 17 37.72 59.12 -52.25
CA ALA A 17 37.97 60.53 -51.92
C ALA A 17 36.71 61.34 -52.35
N ALA A 18 36.41 62.45 -51.65
CA ALA A 18 35.65 63.65 -52.11
C ALA A 18 34.18 63.46 -52.58
N GLU A 19 33.24 64.41 -52.59
CA GLU A 19 32.97 65.72 -52.01
C GLU A 19 31.56 66.12 -52.58
N LYS A 20 30.75 66.86 -51.80
CA LYS A 20 29.61 67.74 -52.22
C LYS A 20 28.25 67.18 -52.70
N ALA A 21 27.24 67.56 -51.90
CA ALA A 21 26.11 68.47 -52.21
C ALA A 21 24.98 68.08 -53.21
N ALA A 22 23.76 68.13 -52.64
CA ALA A 22 22.53 68.77 -53.13
C ALA A 22 21.75 68.23 -54.36
N ALA A 23 20.55 67.70 -54.04
CA ALA A 23 19.21 67.99 -54.59
C ALA A 23 18.87 67.82 -56.11
N GLY A 24 17.89 66.93 -56.38
CA GLY A 24 16.67 67.25 -57.15
C GLY A 24 16.33 66.48 -58.46
N GLY A 25 15.20 65.73 -58.47
CA GLY A 25 14.32 65.34 -59.61
C GLY A 25 14.84 64.30 -60.63
N ASP A 26 14.09 63.41 -61.28
CA ASP A 26 12.65 63.14 -61.49
C ASP A 26 12.48 61.74 -62.15
N ALA A 27 11.23 61.25 -62.26
CA ALA A 27 10.68 60.16 -63.10
C ALA A 27 10.49 58.73 -62.49
N GLY A 28 9.21 58.37 -62.27
CA GLY A 28 8.73 57.00 -62.01
C GLY A 28 8.26 56.25 -63.28
N PRO A 29 7.89 54.96 -63.15
CA PRO A 29 6.46 54.59 -63.28
C PRO A 29 5.95 53.46 -62.32
N GLU A 30 4.64 53.42 -62.06
CA GLU A 30 3.81 52.43 -61.30
C GLU A 30 3.02 51.48 -62.27
N PRO A 31 2.12 50.52 -61.88
CA PRO A 31 1.98 49.52 -60.77
C PRO A 31 1.53 48.08 -61.24
N PRO A 32 1.35 47.07 -60.34
CA PRO A 32 0.03 46.39 -60.12
C PRO A 32 -0.27 45.95 -58.63
N PRO A 33 -1.46 45.36 -58.25
CA PRO A 33 -2.17 45.66 -56.98
C PRO A 33 -2.27 44.47 -55.94
N PRO A 34 -3.21 44.42 -54.94
CA PRO A 34 -2.91 44.33 -53.51
C PRO A 34 -3.13 42.94 -52.86
N SER A 35 -2.46 42.64 -51.74
CA SER A 35 -2.75 41.46 -50.92
C SER A 35 -3.22 41.86 -49.52
N MET A 36 -4.51 41.63 -49.28
CA MET A 36 -5.25 41.88 -48.05
C MET A 36 -4.94 40.87 -46.94
N LEU A 37 -4.98 41.38 -45.69
CA LEU A 37 -5.50 40.74 -44.46
C LEU A 37 -4.98 39.35 -44.08
N SER A 38 -3.97 39.30 -43.22
CA SER A 38 -3.91 38.28 -42.15
C SER A 38 -4.27 38.94 -40.82
N VAL A 39 -5.57 39.21 -40.64
CA VAL A 39 -6.11 39.53 -39.31
C VAL A 39 -5.89 38.29 -38.44
N ASP A 40 -5.31 38.48 -37.28
CA ASP A 40 -5.04 37.46 -36.27
C ASP A 40 -6.36 36.84 -35.76
N VAL A 41 -6.88 35.86 -36.52
CA VAL A 41 -8.20 35.23 -36.30
C VAL A 41 -8.27 34.58 -34.92
N THR A 42 -7.16 34.04 -34.44
CA THR A 42 -7.10 33.34 -33.15
C THR A 42 -7.18 34.32 -31.97
N GLY A 43 -6.49 35.46 -32.07
CA GLY A 43 -6.61 36.55 -31.10
C GLY A 43 -8.01 37.17 -31.09
N LEU A 44 -8.59 37.36 -32.27
CA LEU A 44 -9.94 37.90 -32.44
C LEU A 44 -11.00 36.96 -31.83
N VAL A 45 -10.92 35.65 -32.11
CA VAL A 45 -11.82 34.63 -31.55
C VAL A 45 -11.68 34.54 -30.03
N SER A 46 -10.46 34.64 -29.49
CA SER A 46 -10.24 34.66 -28.04
C SER A 46 -10.83 35.91 -27.37
N GLN A 47 -10.69 37.08 -28.02
CA GLN A 47 -11.31 38.31 -27.54
C GLN A 47 -12.84 38.25 -27.61
N PHE A 48 -13.41 37.72 -28.69
CA PHE A 48 -14.84 37.50 -28.79
C PHE A 48 -15.34 36.49 -27.77
N ALA A 49 -14.62 35.40 -27.51
CA ALA A 49 -14.97 34.41 -26.49
C ALA A 49 -14.96 35.02 -25.08
N ARG A 50 -13.94 35.83 -24.75
CA ARG A 50 -13.90 36.58 -23.48
C ARG A 50 -15.03 37.58 -23.35
N SER A 51 -15.35 38.28 -24.45
CA SER A 51 -16.46 39.23 -24.49
C SER A 51 -17.81 38.50 -24.32
N PHE A 52 -17.98 37.35 -24.98
CA PHE A 52 -19.17 36.51 -24.85
C PHE A 52 -19.34 35.97 -23.44
N VAL A 53 -18.26 35.52 -22.79
CA VAL A 53 -18.29 35.06 -21.39
C VAL A 53 -18.71 36.19 -20.43
N LEU A 54 -18.40 37.45 -20.74
CA LEU A 54 -18.83 38.61 -19.96
C LEU A 54 -20.27 39.03 -20.28
N ILE A 55 -20.70 38.95 -21.54
CA ILE A 55 -22.03 39.39 -21.99
C ILE A 55 -23.10 38.32 -21.73
N PHE A 56 -22.75 37.03 -21.81
CA PHE A 56 -23.65 35.90 -21.58
C PHE A 56 -24.37 35.95 -20.22
N PRO A 57 -23.70 36.19 -19.07
CA PRO A 57 -24.41 36.32 -17.80
C PRO A 57 -25.30 37.57 -17.75
N VAL A 58 -24.93 38.66 -18.42
CA VAL A 58 -25.78 39.87 -18.52
C VAL A 58 -27.03 39.60 -19.36
N TYR A 59 -26.89 38.85 -20.44
CA TYR A 59 -27.99 38.43 -21.33
C TYR A 59 -28.93 37.42 -20.64
N VAL A 60 -28.38 36.41 -19.96
CA VAL A 60 -29.15 35.43 -19.17
C VAL A 60 -29.88 36.12 -18.01
N LEU A 61 -29.28 37.14 -17.39
CA LEU A 61 -29.93 38.00 -16.38
C LEU A 61 -31.11 38.79 -16.95
N GLY A 62 -30.97 39.37 -18.14
CA GLY A 62 -32.05 40.08 -18.83
C GLY A 62 -33.18 39.14 -19.24
N TYR A 63 -32.86 37.91 -19.62
CA TYR A 63 -33.83 36.89 -20.02
C TYR A 63 -34.64 36.32 -18.85
N LEU A 64 -34.06 36.27 -17.64
CA LEU A 64 -34.68 35.66 -16.45
C LEU A 64 -35.54 36.62 -15.61
N GLY A 65 -35.68 37.90 -15.99
CA GLY A 65 -36.56 38.87 -15.30
C GLY A 65 -36.19 39.15 -13.83
N LEU A 66 -34.97 38.79 -13.41
CA LEU A 66 -34.48 38.98 -12.05
C LEU A 66 -34.20 40.48 -11.80
N SER A 67 -34.84 41.03 -10.77
CA SER A 67 -34.76 42.45 -10.43
C SER A 67 -33.30 42.90 -10.20
N PHE A 68 -32.93 44.08 -10.71
CA PHE A 68 -31.58 44.69 -10.64
C PHE A 68 -30.95 44.68 -9.23
N SER A 69 -31.77 44.58 -8.19
CA SER A 69 -31.39 44.51 -6.77
C SER A 69 -30.50 43.32 -6.41
N TRP A 70 -30.72 42.13 -6.97
CA TRP A 70 -29.89 40.94 -6.65
C TRP A 70 -28.48 41.04 -7.22
N VAL A 71 -28.35 41.67 -8.39
CA VAL A 71 -27.06 41.92 -9.04
C VAL A 71 -26.24 42.90 -8.22
N LEU A 72 -26.88 43.98 -7.75
CA LEU A 72 -26.27 44.97 -6.87
C LEU A 72 -25.80 44.35 -5.55
N ILE A 73 -26.56 43.44 -4.96
CA ILE A 73 -26.19 42.73 -3.72
C ILE A 73 -25.00 41.78 -3.97
N ALA A 74 -25.00 41.01 -5.07
CA ALA A 74 -23.90 40.12 -5.42
C ALA A 74 -22.61 40.90 -5.71
N LEU A 75 -22.72 42.04 -6.41
CA LEU A 75 -21.59 42.89 -6.77
C LEU A 75 -21.04 43.63 -5.54
N CYS A 76 -21.91 44.13 -4.65
CA CYS A 76 -21.51 44.69 -3.35
C CYS A 76 -20.87 43.62 -2.45
N GLY A 77 -21.43 42.41 -2.38
CA GLY A 77 -20.86 41.29 -1.62
C GLY A 77 -19.49 40.88 -2.15
N LEU A 78 -19.34 40.76 -3.47
CA LEU A 78 -18.05 40.48 -4.11
C LEU A 78 -17.04 41.61 -3.91
N PHE A 79 -17.47 42.87 -4.00
CA PHE A 79 -16.60 44.02 -3.76
C PHE A 79 -16.16 44.10 -2.30
N TRP A 80 -17.06 43.82 -1.36
CA TRP A 80 -16.76 43.74 0.08
C TRP A 80 -15.79 42.60 0.37
N ILE A 81 -16.03 41.41 -0.18
CA ILE A 81 -15.16 40.24 -0.06
C ILE A 81 -13.79 40.54 -0.67
N ARG A 82 -13.72 41.11 -1.88
CA ARG A 82 -12.43 41.44 -2.53
C ARG A 82 -11.68 42.53 -1.78
N ARG A 83 -12.37 43.57 -1.32
CA ARG A 83 -11.77 44.69 -0.58
C ARG A 83 -11.29 44.27 0.82
N HIS A 84 -12.00 43.36 1.47
CA HIS A 84 -11.70 42.95 2.85
C HIS A 84 -10.89 41.64 2.97
N ARG A 85 -10.76 40.83 1.89
CA ARG A 85 -9.89 39.63 1.84
C ARG A 85 -8.60 39.81 1.05
N GLY A 86 -8.26 41.01 0.57
CA GLY A 86 -7.10 41.30 -0.29
C GLY A 86 -5.70 41.02 0.29
N GLY A 87 -5.57 40.35 1.45
CA GLY A 87 -4.26 40.03 2.05
C GLY A 87 -4.06 38.57 2.52
N LYS A 88 -5.04 37.67 2.36
CA LYS A 88 -4.98 36.33 3.01
C LYS A 88 -4.97 35.11 2.09
N THR A 89 -5.22 35.26 0.78
CA THR A 89 -5.32 34.12 -0.14
C THR A 89 -3.96 33.55 -0.57
N SER A 90 -2.89 34.35 -0.56
CA SER A 90 -1.55 33.89 -0.97
C SER A 90 -0.86 32.99 0.06
N ARG A 91 -1.24 33.08 1.36
CA ARG A 91 -0.62 32.29 2.43
C ARG A 91 -1.22 30.88 2.55
N LEU A 92 -2.52 30.76 2.30
CA LEU A 92 -3.24 29.48 2.29
C LEU A 92 -2.86 28.61 1.09
N GLY A 93 -2.70 29.21 -0.09
CA GLY A 93 -2.24 28.47 -1.28
C GLY A 93 -0.82 27.94 -1.12
N ARG A 94 0.09 28.71 -0.50
CA ARG A 94 1.45 28.23 -0.19
C ARG A 94 1.47 27.18 0.92
N ALA A 95 0.63 27.29 1.94
CA ALA A 95 0.55 26.28 3.00
C ALA A 95 -0.05 24.96 2.48
N LEU A 96 -1.06 25.02 1.62
CA LEU A 96 -1.62 23.83 0.97
C LEU A 96 -0.62 23.18 0.01
N ALA A 97 0.07 23.97 -0.81
CA ALA A 97 1.11 23.43 -1.71
C ALA A 97 2.28 22.81 -0.94
N PHE A 98 2.62 23.34 0.24
CA PHE A 98 3.68 22.77 1.09
C PHE A 98 3.24 21.47 1.77
N LEU A 99 1.97 21.35 2.18
CA LEU A 99 1.42 20.11 2.73
C LEU A 99 1.29 19.01 1.67
N GLU A 100 0.95 19.38 0.43
CA GLU A 100 0.80 18.44 -0.68
C GLU A 100 2.17 17.93 -1.17
N ASP A 101 3.20 18.78 -1.16
CA ASP A 101 4.59 18.40 -1.49
C ASP A 101 5.22 17.50 -0.40
N GLU A 102 4.94 17.75 0.89
CA GLU A 102 5.33 16.84 1.97
C GLU A 102 4.56 15.51 1.91
N GLU A 103 3.27 15.49 1.56
CA GLU A 103 2.50 14.25 1.45
C GLU A 103 3.00 13.36 0.31
N GLU A 104 3.33 13.94 -0.84
CA GLU A 104 3.91 13.21 -1.99
C GLU A 104 5.33 12.68 -1.67
N ALA A 105 6.18 13.49 -1.04
CA ALA A 105 7.52 13.09 -0.65
C ALA A 105 7.52 12.00 0.43
N VAL A 106 6.60 12.09 1.40
CA VAL A 106 6.42 11.09 2.46
C VAL A 106 5.76 9.81 1.92
N ARG A 107 4.80 9.90 0.98
CA ARG A 107 4.21 8.72 0.33
C ARG A 107 5.21 7.94 -0.50
N LEU A 108 6.13 8.62 -1.19
CA LEU A 108 7.19 7.98 -1.96
C LEU A 108 8.28 7.36 -1.06
N SER A 109 8.53 7.92 0.14
CA SER A 109 9.50 7.35 1.09
C SER A 109 8.93 6.30 2.05
N VAL A 110 7.61 6.25 2.26
CA VAL A 110 6.92 5.35 3.22
C VAL A 110 6.25 4.16 2.52
N SER A 111 6.54 3.94 1.23
CA SER A 111 6.20 2.66 0.61
C SER A 111 7.06 1.54 1.20
N SER A 112 6.44 0.75 2.08
CA SER A 112 6.65 -0.69 2.23
C SER A 112 7.65 -1.24 3.26
N ALA A 113 8.25 -0.43 4.14
CA ALA A 113 9.00 -0.99 5.27
C ALA A 113 8.90 -0.11 6.53
N ASP A 114 8.33 -0.69 7.59
CA ASP A 114 8.46 -0.26 8.98
C ASP A 114 7.74 1.03 9.42
N LEU A 115 6.39 1.02 9.31
CA LEU A 115 5.56 1.89 10.13
C LEU A 115 5.53 1.39 11.60
N PRO A 116 5.86 2.23 12.60
CA PRO A 116 5.88 1.84 14.01
C PRO A 116 4.51 1.44 14.55
N ALA A 117 4.47 0.47 15.49
CA ALA A 117 3.26 -0.11 16.08
C ALA A 117 2.31 0.86 16.84
N TRP A 118 2.64 2.15 16.91
CA TRP A 118 1.88 3.19 17.61
C TRP A 118 1.24 4.23 16.67
N VAL A 119 1.42 4.10 15.35
CA VAL A 119 0.61 4.79 14.33
C VAL A 119 -0.55 3.86 13.96
N HIS A 120 -1.60 3.92 14.77
CA HIS A 120 -2.93 3.29 14.69
C HIS A 120 -3.25 2.27 13.56
N PHE A 121 -3.82 1.11 13.95
CA PHE A 121 -4.76 0.36 13.11
C PHE A 121 -6.13 0.23 13.83
N PRO A 122 -7.12 1.11 13.52
CA PRO A 122 -8.50 0.95 13.98
C PRO A 122 -9.25 -0.22 13.31
N ASP A 123 -8.64 -0.89 12.32
CA ASP A 123 -9.31 -1.83 11.40
C ASP A 123 -9.20 -3.32 11.79
N THR A 124 -8.66 -3.63 12.97
CA THR A 124 -8.65 -5.01 13.45
C THR A 124 -9.94 -5.27 14.22
N GLU A 125 -10.92 -5.81 13.51
CA GLU A 125 -12.22 -6.12 14.11
C GLU A 125 -12.13 -7.33 15.04
N ARG A 126 -12.77 -7.23 16.20
CA ARG A 126 -12.93 -8.36 17.12
C ARG A 126 -14.06 -9.26 16.64
N ALA A 127 -13.71 -10.39 16.02
CA ALA A 127 -14.69 -11.38 15.58
C ALA A 127 -15.10 -12.32 16.73
N GLU A 128 -15.86 -11.82 17.70
CA GLU A 128 -16.35 -12.66 18.81
C GLU A 128 -17.26 -13.81 18.35
N TRP A 129 -18.04 -13.59 17.28
CA TRP A 129 -18.87 -14.62 16.69
C TRP A 129 -18.01 -15.77 16.13
N LEU A 130 -16.85 -15.47 15.55
CA LEU A 130 -15.93 -16.46 15.01
C LEU A 130 -15.33 -17.30 16.15
N ASN A 131 -14.99 -16.67 17.28
CA ASN A 131 -14.59 -17.38 18.49
C ASN A 131 -15.67 -18.34 19.01
N LYS A 132 -16.95 -17.95 18.94
CA LYS A 132 -18.08 -18.84 19.31
C LYS A 132 -18.19 -20.02 18.35
N THR A 133 -18.04 -19.79 17.05
CA THR A 133 -18.03 -20.84 16.03
C THR A 133 -16.88 -21.83 16.26
N VAL A 134 -15.66 -21.33 16.46
CA VAL A 134 -14.48 -22.18 16.75
C VAL A 134 -14.70 -22.99 18.02
N LYS A 135 -15.27 -22.39 19.08
CA LYS A 135 -15.61 -23.09 20.31
C LYS A 135 -16.60 -24.25 20.07
N GLN A 136 -17.60 -24.04 19.21
CA GLN A 136 -18.56 -25.08 18.86
C GLN A 136 -17.94 -26.19 18.00
N MET A 137 -16.99 -25.83 17.12
CA MET A 137 -16.26 -26.76 16.26
C MET A 137 -15.11 -27.48 16.97
N TRP A 138 -14.68 -26.98 18.13
CA TRP A 138 -13.52 -27.47 18.88
C TRP A 138 -13.45 -28.99 19.07
N PRO A 139 -14.50 -29.72 19.50
CA PRO A 139 -14.40 -31.18 19.63
C PRO A 139 -14.06 -31.89 18.32
N PHE A 140 -14.56 -31.38 17.18
CA PHE A 140 -14.23 -31.93 15.86
C PHE A 140 -12.81 -31.56 15.44
N ILE A 141 -12.36 -30.34 15.79
CA ILE A 141 -10.98 -29.92 15.59
C ILE A 141 -10.03 -30.82 16.40
N CYS A 142 -10.33 -31.12 17.67
CA CYS A 142 -9.53 -32.03 18.47
C CYS A 142 -9.41 -33.42 17.84
N GLN A 143 -10.52 -33.98 17.34
CA GLN A 143 -10.52 -35.27 16.63
C GLN A 143 -9.68 -35.22 15.35
N PHE A 144 -9.81 -34.14 14.57
CA PHE A 144 -9.01 -33.94 13.38
C PHE A 144 -7.52 -33.83 13.71
N ILE A 145 -7.15 -33.08 14.74
CA ILE A 145 -5.76 -32.94 15.12
C ILE A 145 -5.20 -34.26 15.65
N GLU A 146 -5.95 -35.03 16.45
CA GLU A 146 -5.51 -36.37 16.86
C GLU A 146 -5.21 -37.24 15.63
N LYS A 147 -6.11 -37.24 14.64
CA LYS A 147 -5.92 -37.97 13.39
C LYS A 147 -4.69 -37.47 12.62
N LEU A 148 -4.51 -36.16 12.51
CA LEU A 148 -3.35 -35.54 11.85
C LEU A 148 -2.04 -35.94 12.52
N PHE A 149 -1.99 -35.98 13.86
CA PHE A 149 -0.80 -36.41 14.59
C PHE A 149 -0.47 -37.88 14.32
N ARG A 150 -1.47 -38.77 14.28
CA ARG A 150 -1.27 -40.20 14.06
C ARG A 150 -0.98 -40.57 12.60
N GLU A 151 -1.67 -39.94 11.66
CA GLU A 151 -1.64 -40.33 10.24
C GLU A 151 -0.61 -39.52 9.44
N THR A 152 -0.25 -38.31 9.87
CA THR A 152 0.66 -37.43 9.12
C THR A 152 1.95 -37.15 9.89
N ILE A 153 1.86 -36.67 11.13
CA ILE A 153 3.07 -36.27 11.89
C ILE A 153 3.87 -37.48 12.35
N GLU A 154 3.23 -38.50 12.93
CA GLU A 154 3.90 -39.72 13.40
C GLU A 154 4.73 -40.39 12.30
N PRO A 155 4.21 -40.66 11.08
CA PRO A 155 5.04 -41.21 10.02
C PRO A 155 6.11 -40.24 9.52
N ALA A 156 5.86 -38.94 9.47
CA ALA A 156 6.87 -37.95 9.09
C ALA A 156 8.07 -37.95 10.07
N VAL A 157 7.80 -37.97 11.39
CA VAL A 157 8.85 -38.03 12.42
C VAL A 157 9.63 -39.34 12.37
N ARG A 158 8.95 -40.48 12.12
CA ARG A 158 9.61 -41.78 11.91
C ARG A 158 10.51 -41.78 10.67
N GLY A 159 10.09 -41.10 9.61
CA GLY A 159 10.83 -40.99 8.34
C GLY A 159 12.02 -40.04 8.41
N ALA A 160 11.97 -39.03 9.28
CA ALA A 160 13.02 -38.01 9.38
C ALA A 160 14.37 -38.57 9.88
N ASN A 161 14.36 -39.60 10.75
CA ASN A 161 15.59 -40.19 11.27
C ASN A 161 15.41 -41.68 11.62
N ASN A 162 16.37 -42.52 11.22
CA ASN A 162 16.42 -43.96 11.55
C ASN A 162 16.35 -44.25 13.06
N HIS A 163 16.84 -43.33 13.90
CA HIS A 163 16.76 -43.43 15.36
C HIS A 163 15.35 -43.23 15.91
N LEU A 164 14.46 -42.58 15.14
CA LEU A 164 13.06 -42.32 15.47
C LEU A 164 12.08 -43.28 14.79
N SER A 165 12.57 -44.33 14.12
CA SER A 165 11.72 -45.31 13.43
C SER A 165 10.67 -45.97 14.33
N THR A 166 10.93 -46.08 15.64
CA THR A 166 10.00 -46.62 16.65
C THR A 166 9.26 -45.56 17.45
N PHE A 167 9.26 -44.30 17.01
CA PHE A 167 8.52 -43.20 17.63
C PHE A 167 7.01 -43.45 17.54
N SER A 168 6.23 -43.19 18.60
CA SER A 168 4.77 -43.28 18.55
C SER A 168 4.13 -42.33 19.57
N PHE A 169 2.97 -41.78 19.22
CA PHE A 169 2.16 -41.02 20.17
C PHE A 169 1.26 -41.96 20.99
N THR A 170 1.47 -42.02 22.31
CA THR A 170 0.67 -42.87 23.20
C THR A 170 -0.63 -42.20 23.60
N LYS A 171 -0.61 -40.89 23.82
CA LYS A 171 -1.79 -40.08 24.19
C LYS A 171 -1.70 -38.74 23.50
N ILE A 172 -2.81 -38.26 22.93
CA ILE A 172 -2.90 -36.96 22.28
C ILE A 172 -4.17 -36.30 22.81
N ASP A 173 -4.00 -35.34 23.71
CA ASP A 173 -5.09 -34.49 24.20
C ASP A 173 -4.64 -33.03 24.09
N ILE A 174 -5.37 -32.22 23.33
CA ILE A 174 -5.07 -30.79 23.15
C ILE A 174 -5.80 -29.92 24.19
N GLY A 175 -6.69 -30.54 24.97
CA GLY A 175 -7.49 -29.89 25.99
C GLY A 175 -8.78 -29.29 25.46
N HIS A 176 -9.58 -28.76 26.38
CA HIS A 176 -10.91 -28.21 26.10
C HIS A 176 -10.91 -26.71 25.77
N GLN A 177 -9.77 -26.02 25.90
CA GLN A 177 -9.69 -24.59 25.61
C GLN A 177 -9.52 -24.38 24.10
N PRO A 178 -10.45 -23.69 23.42
CA PRO A 178 -10.34 -23.47 21.99
C PRO A 178 -9.35 -22.37 21.65
N LEU A 179 -8.89 -22.43 20.40
CA LEU A 179 -8.17 -21.34 19.73
C LEU A 179 -8.97 -20.02 19.80
N ARG A 180 -8.29 -18.93 20.13
CA ARG A 180 -8.88 -17.58 20.15
C ARG A 180 -8.33 -16.74 19.01
N ILE A 181 -9.23 -16.07 18.32
CA ILE A 181 -8.93 -15.08 17.29
C ILE A 181 -9.10 -13.71 17.94
N ASN A 182 -7.97 -13.03 18.11
CA ASN A 182 -7.91 -11.73 18.78
C ASN A 182 -8.30 -10.59 17.85
N GLY A 183 -8.11 -10.80 16.54
CA GLY A 183 -8.31 -9.78 15.54
C GLY A 183 -8.38 -10.35 14.14
N VAL A 184 -9.21 -9.73 13.31
CA VAL A 184 -9.32 -10.03 11.88
C VAL A 184 -9.06 -8.75 11.11
N LYS A 185 -8.17 -8.82 10.12
CA LYS A 185 -7.88 -7.71 9.21
C LYS A 185 -8.08 -8.19 7.77
N VAL A 186 -8.94 -7.52 7.02
CA VAL A 186 -9.17 -7.80 5.60
C VAL A 186 -8.40 -6.76 4.78
N TYR A 187 -7.64 -7.21 3.79
CA TYR A 187 -6.94 -6.30 2.88
C TYR A 187 -7.79 -6.04 1.66
N THR A 188 -8.20 -4.79 1.51
CA THR A 188 -8.99 -4.30 0.37
C THR A 188 -8.18 -3.36 -0.53
N GLU A 189 -7.10 -2.78 -0.02
CA GLU A 189 -6.22 -1.85 -0.74
C GLU A 189 -5.05 -2.60 -1.41
N ASN A 190 -4.73 -2.26 -2.66
CA ASN A 190 -3.63 -2.86 -3.44
C ASN A 190 -3.73 -4.39 -3.64
N VAL A 191 -4.94 -4.95 -3.58
CA VAL A 191 -5.20 -6.38 -3.83
C VAL A 191 -6.00 -6.55 -5.12
N ASP A 192 -5.61 -7.51 -5.96
CA ASP A 192 -6.37 -7.87 -7.15
C ASP A 192 -7.82 -8.23 -6.81
N LYS A 193 -8.79 -7.77 -7.61
CA LYS A 193 -10.22 -8.08 -7.41
C LYS A 193 -10.57 -9.57 -7.50
N ARG A 194 -9.60 -10.42 -7.87
CA ARG A 194 -9.73 -11.87 -8.02
C ARG A 194 -9.29 -12.65 -6.77
N GLN A 195 -8.78 -11.96 -5.75
CA GLN A 195 -8.33 -12.60 -4.52
C GLN A 195 -8.84 -11.84 -3.30
N ILE A 196 -9.07 -12.56 -2.20
CA ILE A 196 -9.39 -11.96 -0.89
C ILE A 196 -8.30 -12.41 0.08
N ILE A 197 -7.65 -11.45 0.72
CA ILE A 197 -6.60 -11.71 1.72
C ILE A 197 -7.12 -11.30 3.09
N LEU A 198 -7.09 -12.24 4.03
CA LEU A 198 -7.49 -12.04 5.41
C LEU A 198 -6.35 -12.42 6.35
N ASP A 199 -5.97 -11.54 7.26
CA ASP A 199 -5.05 -11.83 8.35
C ASP A 199 -5.82 -12.07 9.65
N LEU A 200 -5.68 -13.27 10.19
CA LEU A 200 -6.25 -13.72 11.45
C LEU A 200 -5.15 -13.70 12.52
N GLN A 201 -5.30 -12.86 13.53
CA GLN A 201 -4.44 -12.88 14.72
C GLN A 201 -4.91 -13.97 15.66
N ILE A 202 -4.14 -15.05 15.75
CA ILE A 202 -4.47 -16.25 16.48
C ILE A 202 -3.66 -16.32 17.76
N SER A 203 -4.34 -16.69 18.84
CA SER A 203 -3.73 -17.06 20.12
C SER A 203 -4.33 -18.35 20.63
N PHE A 204 -3.45 -19.28 20.97
CA PHE A 204 -3.77 -20.51 21.67
C PHE A 204 -2.98 -20.52 22.96
N VAL A 205 -3.67 -20.72 24.08
CA VAL A 205 -3.03 -21.01 25.37
C VAL A 205 -3.87 -22.10 25.98
N GLY A 206 -3.30 -23.29 26.10
CA GLY A 206 -4.02 -24.45 26.58
C GLY A 206 -3.10 -25.44 27.27
N ASN A 207 -3.59 -26.01 28.37
CA ASN A 207 -3.01 -27.22 28.94
C ASN A 207 -3.38 -28.38 28.03
N CYS A 208 -2.37 -29.11 27.58
CA CYS A 208 -2.50 -30.26 26.70
C CYS A 208 -1.67 -31.41 27.28
N GLU A 209 -1.99 -32.62 26.89
CA GLU A 209 -1.29 -33.83 27.31
C GLU A 209 -0.99 -34.65 26.07
N ILE A 210 0.19 -34.42 25.51
CA ILE A 210 0.67 -35.17 24.35
C ILE A 210 1.85 -36.01 24.82
N ASP A 211 1.63 -37.32 24.96
CA ASP A 211 2.65 -38.27 25.37
C ASP A 211 3.24 -38.98 24.16
N LEU A 212 4.56 -39.08 24.15
CA LEU A 212 5.35 -39.66 23.09
C LEU A 212 6.36 -40.65 23.64
N GLU A 213 6.49 -41.77 22.93
CA GLU A 213 7.33 -42.89 23.32
C GLU A 213 8.21 -43.33 22.16
N ILE A 214 9.50 -43.56 22.42
CA ILE A 214 10.43 -44.15 21.48
C ILE A 214 10.82 -45.53 22.03
N LYS A 215 10.17 -46.58 21.52
CA LYS A 215 10.33 -47.95 22.05
C LYS A 215 11.77 -48.45 22.04
N ARG A 216 12.56 -48.09 21.03
CA ARG A 216 13.97 -48.50 20.89
C ARG A 216 14.86 -48.09 22.07
N TYR A 217 14.58 -46.94 22.68
CA TYR A 217 15.39 -46.37 23.77
C TYR A 217 14.64 -46.31 25.10
N PHE A 218 13.42 -46.87 25.15
CA PHE A 218 12.50 -46.74 26.29
C PHE A 218 12.33 -45.28 26.79
N CYS A 219 12.49 -44.32 25.87
CA CYS A 219 12.36 -42.91 26.17
C CYS A 219 10.89 -42.52 26.15
N ARG A 220 10.43 -41.92 27.25
CA ARG A 220 9.12 -41.29 27.36
C ARG A 220 9.32 -39.81 27.63
N ALA A 221 8.65 -39.02 26.81
CA ALA A 221 8.53 -37.60 26.99
C ALA A 221 7.07 -37.19 26.75
N GLY A 222 6.74 -35.97 27.11
CA GLY A 222 5.40 -35.45 26.91
C GLY A 222 5.39 -33.94 26.85
N VAL A 223 4.27 -33.40 26.40
CA VAL A 223 3.99 -31.97 26.35
C VAL A 223 2.81 -31.68 27.27
N LYS A 224 2.99 -30.75 28.21
CA LYS A 224 2.00 -30.38 29.24
C LYS A 224 1.19 -29.13 28.90
N SER A 225 1.76 -28.22 28.14
CA SER A 225 1.04 -27.03 27.69
C SER A 225 1.71 -26.47 26.45
N ILE A 226 0.88 -25.94 25.57
CA ILE A 226 1.31 -25.29 24.33
C ILE A 226 0.72 -23.89 24.32
N GLN A 227 1.56 -22.92 23.98
CA GLN A 227 1.14 -21.57 23.67
C GLN A 227 1.55 -21.24 22.24
N ILE A 228 0.60 -20.78 21.44
CA ILE A 228 0.81 -20.39 20.05
C ILE A 228 0.29 -18.98 19.89
N HIS A 229 1.13 -18.06 19.45
CA HIS A 229 0.73 -16.71 19.09
C HIS A 229 1.28 -16.39 17.71
N GLY A 230 0.41 -15.95 16.80
CA GLY A 230 0.85 -15.61 15.46
C GLY A 230 -0.26 -15.07 14.59
N THR A 231 0.14 -14.51 13.46
CA THR A 231 -0.80 -14.02 12.44
C THR A 231 -0.83 -15.01 11.29
N MET A 232 -1.99 -15.65 11.09
CA MET A 232 -2.25 -16.55 9.99
C MET A 232 -2.94 -15.77 8.87
N ARG A 233 -2.36 -15.82 7.66
CA ARG A 233 -2.95 -15.28 6.45
C ARG A 233 -3.76 -16.35 5.74
N VAL A 234 -4.96 -15.97 5.35
CA VAL A 234 -5.90 -16.75 4.55
C VAL A 234 -6.09 -16.04 3.22
N ILE A 235 -5.81 -16.74 2.12
CA ILE A 235 -6.00 -16.24 0.77
C ILE A 235 -7.07 -17.07 0.08
N LEU A 236 -8.09 -16.39 -0.45
CA LEU A 236 -9.14 -16.96 -1.28
C LEU A 236 -8.84 -16.57 -2.73
N GLU A 237 -8.35 -17.51 -3.53
CA GLU A 237 -7.98 -17.29 -4.94
C GLU A 237 -8.14 -18.61 -5.72
N PRO A 238 -8.66 -18.60 -6.97
CA PRO A 238 -9.29 -17.47 -7.65
C PRO A 238 -10.75 -17.30 -7.20
N LEU A 239 -11.24 -16.06 -7.19
CA LEU A 239 -12.67 -15.80 -7.13
C LEU A 239 -13.32 -16.15 -8.48
N ILE A 240 -14.30 -17.04 -8.44
CA ILE A 240 -15.01 -17.56 -9.62
C ILE A 240 -16.44 -17.01 -9.66
N GLY A 241 -17.01 -16.91 -10.87
CA GLY A 241 -18.37 -16.40 -11.09
C GLY A 241 -19.50 -17.39 -10.79
N ASP A 242 -19.15 -18.64 -10.49
CA ASP A 242 -20.09 -19.74 -10.16
C ASP A 242 -19.96 -20.14 -8.70
N MET A 243 -21.04 -20.60 -8.08
CA MET A 243 -21.05 -21.11 -6.70
C MET A 243 -20.04 -22.27 -6.57
N PRO A 244 -19.11 -22.29 -5.58
CA PRO A 244 -19.10 -21.54 -4.30
C PRO A 244 -18.37 -20.19 -4.29
N LEU A 245 -18.17 -19.54 -5.45
CA LEU A 245 -17.49 -18.24 -5.64
C LEU A 245 -15.98 -18.21 -5.31
N ILE A 246 -15.48 -19.23 -4.64
CA ILE A 246 -14.07 -19.39 -4.23
C ILE A 246 -13.53 -20.67 -4.86
N GLY A 247 -12.47 -20.57 -5.65
CA GLY A 247 -11.80 -21.72 -6.29
C GLY A 247 -10.91 -22.50 -5.32
N ALA A 248 -10.07 -21.81 -4.56
CA ALA A 248 -9.21 -22.42 -3.54
C ALA A 248 -9.04 -21.54 -2.31
N LEU A 249 -8.66 -22.20 -1.21
CA LEU A 249 -8.34 -21.61 0.09
C LEU A 249 -6.87 -21.94 0.40
N SER A 250 -6.05 -20.93 0.63
CA SER A 250 -4.66 -21.10 1.06
C SER A 250 -4.48 -20.51 2.45
N LEU A 251 -3.94 -21.29 3.39
CA LEU A 251 -3.65 -20.85 4.75
C LEU A 251 -2.15 -20.93 5.01
N PHE A 252 -1.56 -19.87 5.56
CA PHE A 252 -0.15 -19.87 5.96
C PHE A 252 0.13 -18.82 7.04
N PHE A 253 1.18 -19.00 7.83
CA PHE A 253 1.62 -17.99 8.79
C PHE A 253 2.49 -16.92 8.12
N LEU A 254 2.25 -15.64 8.43
CA LEU A 254 3.02 -14.54 7.85
C LEU A 254 4.46 -14.47 8.33
N ARG A 255 4.65 -14.81 9.60
CA ARG A 255 5.94 -14.90 10.27
C ARG A 255 5.92 -16.17 11.09
N LYS A 256 7.10 -16.67 11.46
CA LYS A 256 7.21 -17.81 12.38
C LYS A 256 6.39 -17.49 13.65
N PRO A 257 5.34 -18.27 13.96
CA PRO A 257 4.54 -18.02 15.13
C PRO A 257 5.38 -18.21 16.39
N LEU A 258 5.09 -17.44 17.43
CA LEU A 258 5.65 -17.63 18.76
C LEU A 258 5.05 -18.90 19.35
N LEU A 259 5.88 -19.92 19.50
CA LEU A 259 5.51 -21.24 19.97
C LEU A 259 6.27 -21.52 21.27
N GLU A 260 5.55 -21.53 22.38
CA GLU A 260 6.10 -21.94 23.68
C GLU A 260 5.53 -23.31 24.06
N ILE A 261 6.42 -24.27 24.28
CA ILE A 261 6.03 -25.65 24.59
C ILE A 261 6.67 -26.02 25.93
N ASN A 262 5.83 -26.39 26.89
CA ASN A 262 6.29 -26.92 28.16
C ASN A 262 6.36 -28.44 28.09
N TRP A 263 7.58 -28.96 28.10
CA TRP A 263 7.87 -30.39 28.01
C TRP A 263 8.02 -31.04 29.37
N THR A 264 7.73 -32.33 29.42
CA THR A 264 8.10 -33.25 30.49
C THR A 264 9.01 -34.33 29.95
N GLY A 265 10.09 -34.63 30.67
CA GLY A 265 11.05 -35.64 30.24
C GLY A 265 11.84 -35.26 28.99
N LEU A 266 11.97 -33.96 28.68
CA LEU A 266 12.73 -33.49 27.51
C LEU A 266 14.19 -33.95 27.54
N THR A 267 14.79 -34.06 28.72
CA THR A 267 16.15 -34.59 28.90
C THR A 267 16.28 -35.99 28.31
N ASN A 268 15.31 -36.87 28.56
CA ASN A 268 15.30 -38.23 28.03
C ASN A 268 15.24 -38.24 26.49
N LEU A 269 14.54 -37.26 25.90
CA LEU A 269 14.41 -37.12 24.45
C LEU A 269 15.69 -36.57 23.82
N LEU A 270 16.39 -35.64 24.50
CA LEU A 270 17.67 -35.09 24.05
C LEU A 270 18.82 -36.11 24.14
N ASP A 271 18.74 -37.06 25.08
CA ASP A 271 19.71 -38.15 25.22
C ASP A 271 19.62 -39.18 24.08
N VAL A 272 18.57 -39.13 23.25
CA VAL A 272 18.43 -40.02 22.09
C VAL A 272 19.40 -39.59 20.98
N PRO A 273 20.31 -40.48 20.54
CA PRO A 273 21.24 -40.17 19.46
C PRO A 273 20.48 -39.83 18.17
N GLY A 274 20.81 -38.70 17.55
CA GLY A 274 20.16 -38.22 16.31
C GLY A 274 19.14 -37.08 16.52
N LEU A 275 18.78 -36.75 17.77
CA LEU A 275 17.90 -35.63 18.15
C LEU A 275 18.67 -34.40 18.65
N ASN A 276 19.86 -34.13 18.09
CA ASN A 276 20.50 -32.83 18.31
C ASN A 276 19.61 -31.73 17.73
N LEU A 277 18.96 -30.98 18.62
CA LEU A 277 17.92 -30.00 18.33
C LEU A 277 18.34 -28.92 17.31
N SER A 278 19.66 -28.78 17.08
CA SER A 278 20.23 -27.88 16.07
C SER A 278 19.79 -28.19 14.64
N ARG A 279 19.33 -29.42 14.33
CA ARG A 279 18.84 -29.78 12.97
C ARG A 279 17.32 -29.80 12.83
N PHE A 280 16.56 -29.95 13.92
CA PHE A 280 15.10 -30.07 13.87
C PHE A 280 14.41 -28.70 13.64
N ALA A 281 15.02 -27.60 14.10
CA ALA A 281 14.53 -26.24 13.85
C ALA A 281 14.85 -25.71 12.44
N GLU A 282 15.71 -26.42 11.70
CA GLU A 282 16.18 -26.06 10.35
C GLU A 282 15.58 -26.95 9.25
N SER A 283 14.86 -28.02 9.61
CA SER A 283 14.13 -28.82 8.63
C SER A 283 12.97 -28.00 8.05
N HIS A 284 13.15 -27.63 6.80
CA HIS A 284 12.15 -27.08 5.87
C HIS A 284 10.88 -27.97 5.71
N GLU A 285 10.74 -29.09 6.41
CA GLU A 285 9.61 -30.03 6.23
C GLU A 285 8.37 -29.71 7.09
N PHE A 286 8.48 -28.86 8.12
CA PHE A 286 7.28 -28.35 8.81
C PHE A 286 6.48 -27.36 7.96
N HIS A 287 7.06 -26.81 6.88
CA HIS A 287 6.36 -25.93 5.96
C HIS A 287 5.19 -26.61 5.23
N THR A 288 5.24 -27.94 5.03
CA THR A 288 4.22 -28.66 4.27
C THR A 288 3.05 -29.14 5.14
N CYS A 289 3.26 -29.40 6.44
CA CYS A 289 2.19 -29.87 7.32
C CYS A 289 1.19 -28.77 7.73
N LEU A 290 1.51 -27.50 7.49
CA LEU A 290 0.64 -26.35 7.77
C LEU A 290 0.00 -25.73 6.51
N LEU A 291 0.24 -26.35 5.35
CA LEU A 291 -0.32 -25.99 4.04
C LEU A 291 -1.43 -26.96 3.58
N LEU A 292 -2.11 -27.62 4.53
CA LEU A 292 -3.37 -28.35 4.27
C LEU A 292 -4.58 -27.51 4.66
#